data_AF-A0A521MLH6-F1
#
_entry.id   AF-A0A521MLH6-F1
#
_cell.length_a   1.000
_cell.length_b   1.000
_cell.length_c   1.000
_cell.angle_alpha   90.00
_cell.angle_beta   90.00
_cell.angle_gamma   90.00
#
_symmetry.space_group_name_H-M   'P 1'
#
loop_
_entity.id
_entity.type
_entity.pdbx_description
1 polymer ?
#
loop_
_entity_poly.entity_id
_entity_poly.type
_entity_poly.pdbx_seq_one_letter_code
_entity_poly.pdbx_strand_id
1 'polypeptide(L)'
;MARSCGCQKMILPDLSFHLSSPCKIPDMITVLIIDDERGARSLIREYLSGFPELSVLGEACDGAEAEQMIHALKPDLIFLDIQMPVYNGFELVNRL
;
A
#
# COMPACT_ATOMS: atom_id res chain seq x y z
N MET A 1 24.95 -5.24 2.88
CA MET A 1 24.55 -4.29 3.95
C MET A 1 23.08 -4.55 4.27
N ALA A 2 22.81 -5.38 5.27
CA ALA A 2 21.43 -5.64 5.72
C ALA A 2 20.99 -4.47 6.60
N ARG A 3 19.91 -3.77 6.22
CA ARG A 3 19.30 -2.74 7.05
C ARG A 3 18.65 -3.45 8.24
N SER A 4 19.15 -3.18 9.44
CA SER A 4 18.61 -3.72 10.68
C SER A 4 17.15 -3.31 10.82
N CYS A 5 16.25 -4.30 10.90
CA CYS A 5 14.87 -4.09 11.33
C CYS A 5 14.88 -3.33 12.66
N GLY A 6 14.57 -2.04 12.62
CA GLY A 6 14.44 -1.17 13.78
C GLY A 6 13.16 -1.47 14.55
N CYS A 7 13.06 -2.66 15.13
CA CYS A 7 12.12 -2.88 16.23
C CYS A 7 12.65 -2.10 17.43
N GLN A 8 12.49 -0.78 17.41
CA GLN A 8 12.77 0.04 18.58
C GLN A 8 11.84 -0.46 19.69
N LYS A 9 12.44 -1.03 20.72
CA LYS A 9 11.77 -1.31 21.99
C LYS A 9 11.08 -0.03 22.44
N MET A 10 9.78 0.08 22.18
CA MET A 10 8.94 0.91 23.03
C MET A 10 8.86 0.17 24.36
N ILE A 11 9.72 0.56 25.30
CA ILE A 11 9.63 0.09 26.68
C ILE A 11 8.37 0.73 27.24
N LEU A 12 7.22 0.09 27.02
CA LEU A 12 6.05 0.25 27.88
C LEU A 12 6.29 -0.69 29.07
N PRO A 13 6.23 -0.20 30.30
CA PRO A 13 6.42 -1.04 31.47
C PRO A 13 5.15 -1.89 31.64
N ASP A 14 5.28 -3.17 31.29
CA ASP A 14 4.35 -4.28 31.62
C ASP A 14 3.42 -4.81 30.52
N LEU A 15 3.97 -5.27 29.38
CA LEU A 15 3.36 -6.38 28.63
C LEU A 15 4.43 -7.18 27.89
N SER A 16 4.59 -8.44 28.28
CA SER A 16 5.46 -9.44 27.64
C SER A 16 4.88 -9.92 26.31
N PHE A 17 4.88 -9.06 25.28
CA PHE A 17 4.61 -9.49 23.91
C PHE A 17 5.92 -10.00 23.28
N HIS A 18 6.11 -11.31 23.34
CA HIS A 18 7.22 -11.99 22.69
C HIS A 18 6.98 -11.99 21.17
N LEU A 19 7.49 -10.97 20.47
CA LEU A 19 7.55 -10.95 19.00
C LEU A 19 8.61 -11.95 18.53
N SER A 20 8.23 -13.22 18.42
CA SER A 20 9.06 -14.31 17.89
C SER A 20 9.21 -14.33 16.37
N SER A 21 8.78 -13.30 15.65
CA SER A 21 8.80 -13.30 14.19
C SER A 21 9.69 -12.18 13.66
N PRO A 22 10.70 -12.46 12.81
CA PRO A 22 11.36 -11.42 12.06
C PRO A 22 10.35 -10.89 11.04
N CYS A 23 9.67 -9.79 11.36
CA CYS A 23 8.91 -9.04 10.38
C CYS A 23 9.91 -8.53 9.33
N LYS A 24 10.01 -9.26 8.21
CA LYS A 24 10.72 -8.78 7.03
C LYS A 24 9.89 -7.63 6.48
N ILE A 25 10.17 -6.42 6.94
CA ILE A 25 9.72 -5.22 6.23
C ILE A 25 10.53 -5.22 4.94
N PRO A 26 9.90 -5.34 3.76
CA PRO A 26 10.63 -5.34 2.50
C PRO A 26 11.40 -4.02 2.37
N ASP A 27 12.63 -4.08 1.83
CA ASP A 27 13.49 -2.90 1.63
C ASP A 27 12.85 -1.85 0.70
N MET A 28 11.85 -2.26 -0.09
CA MET A 28 11.02 -1.43 -0.96
C MET A 28 9.57 -1.94 -0.93
N ILE A 29 8.62 -1.06 -0.62
CA ILE A 29 7.19 -1.34 -0.60
C ILE A 29 6.62 -0.92 -1.95
N THR A 30 6.00 -1.88 -2.64
CA THR A 30 5.35 -1.63 -3.93
C THR A 30 3.94 -1.12 -3.75
N VAL A 31 3.57 -0.09 -4.50
CA VAL A 31 2.34 0.68 -4.31
C VAL A 31 1.50 0.69 -5.59
N LEU A 32 0.19 0.50 -5.46
CA LEU A 32 -0.79 0.77 -6.51
C LEU A 32 -1.74 1.89 -6.07
N ILE A 33 -2.04 2.85 -6.95
CA ILE A 33 -2.97 3.95 -6.66
C ILE A 33 -4.24 3.73 -7.49
N ILE A 34 -5.40 3.75 -6.85
CA ILE A 34 -6.71 3.50 -7.46
C ILE A 34 -7.63 4.65 -7.05
N ASP A 35 -7.97 5.50 -8.02
CA ASP A 35 -8.81 6.67 -7.82
C ASP A 35 -9.32 7.12 -9.20
N ASP A 36 -10.61 7.44 -9.37
CA ASP A 36 -11.16 7.84 -10.67
C ASP A 36 -10.72 9.26 -11.06
N GLU A 37 -10.34 10.09 -10.09
CA GLU A 37 -9.90 11.46 -10.30
C GLU A 37 -8.40 11.54 -10.59
N ARG A 38 -8.05 11.98 -11.81
CA ARG A 38 -6.64 12.16 -12.22
C ARG A 38 -5.86 13.15 -11.32
N GLY A 39 -6.53 14.17 -10.80
CA GLY A 39 -5.93 15.16 -9.90
C GLY A 39 -5.49 14.52 -8.59
N ALA A 40 -6.36 13.73 -7.97
CA ALA A 40 -6.08 12.96 -6.76
C ALA A 40 -4.91 11.98 -6.97
N ARG A 41 -4.89 11.20 -8.06
CA ARG A 41 -3.75 10.30 -8.37
C ARG A 41 -2.43 11.04 -8.49
N SER A 42 -2.45 12.18 -9.20
CA SER A 42 -1.25 13.02 -9.37
C SER A 42 -0.74 13.57 -8.04
N LEU A 43 -1.66 13.99 -7.16
CA LEU A 43 -1.35 14.49 -5.83
C LEU A 43 -0.75 13.40 -4.93
N ILE A 44 -1.35 12.22 -4.90
CA ILE A 44 -0.84 11.07 -4.15
C ILE A 44 0.57 10.73 -4.63
N ARG A 45 0.77 10.57 -5.95
CA ARG A 45 2.09 10.27 -6.52
C ARG A 45 3.15 11.30 -6.13
N GLU A 46 2.79 12.59 -6.13
CA GLU A 46 3.69 13.66 -5.69
C GLU A 46 4.06 13.51 -4.21
N TYR A 47 3.10 13.26 -3.33
CA TYR A 47 3.37 13.00 -1.92
C TYR A 47 4.25 11.77 -1.70
N LEU A 48 4.01 10.69 -2.46
CA LEU A 48 4.79 9.46 -2.38
C LEU A 48 6.23 9.64 -2.88
N SER A 49 6.50 10.62 -3.73
CA SER A 49 7.87 10.88 -4.24
C SER A 49 8.89 11.24 -3.15
N GLY A 50 8.42 11.72 -1.99
CA GLY A 50 9.26 11.99 -0.82
C GLY A 50 9.73 10.75 -0.06
N PHE A 51 9.23 9.57 -0.39
CA PHE A 51 9.50 8.31 0.30
C PHE A 51 10.22 7.33 -0.63
N PRO A 52 11.56 7.30 -0.62
CA PRO A 52 12.35 6.44 -1.52
C PRO A 52 12.14 4.93 -1.29
N GLU A 53 11.59 4.54 -0.15
CA GLU A 53 11.16 3.18 0.16
C GLU A 53 9.86 2.76 -0.54
N LEU A 54 9.12 3.69 -1.15
CA LEU A 54 7.88 3.42 -1.86
C LEU A 54 8.09 3.44 -3.38
N SER A 55 7.60 2.41 -4.07
CA SER A 55 7.66 2.32 -5.53
C SER A 55 6.27 2.16 -6.12
N VAL A 56 5.79 3.18 -6.83
CA VAL A 56 4.48 3.13 -7.49
C VAL A 56 4.58 2.26 -8.74
N LEU A 57 3.92 1.10 -8.74
CA LEU A 57 3.89 0.15 -9.84
C LEU A 57 2.91 0.56 -10.95
N GLY A 58 1.89 1.34 -10.60
CA GLY A 58 0.88 1.79 -11.54
C GLY A 58 -0.25 2.59 -10.90
N GLU A 59 -1.18 3.00 -11.74
CA GLU A 59 -2.37 3.76 -11.41
C GLU A 59 -3.57 3.14 -12.14
N ALA A 60 -4.73 3.05 -11.48
CA ALA A 60 -6.00 2.62 -12.08
C ALA A 60 -7.08 3.68 -11.85
N CYS A 61 -8.02 3.83 -12.80
CA CYS A 61 -9.14 4.79 -12.68
C CYS A 61 -10.48 4.17 -12.29
N ASP A 62 -10.58 2.84 -12.22
CA ASP A 62 -11.77 2.14 -11.78
C ASP A 62 -11.42 0.79 -11.15
N GLY A 63 -12.40 0.16 -10.49
CA GLY A 63 -12.19 -1.12 -9.83
C GLY A 63 -11.87 -2.28 -10.79
N ALA A 64 -12.26 -2.23 -12.06
CA ALA A 64 -12.09 -3.35 -12.99
C ALA A 64 -10.66 -3.39 -13.52
N GLU A 65 -10.11 -2.23 -13.88
CA GLU A 65 -8.68 -2.07 -14.14
C GLU A 65 -7.87 -2.40 -12.89
N ALA A 66 -8.30 -1.90 -11.72
CA ALA A 66 -7.62 -2.15 -10.46
C ALA A 66 -7.52 -3.64 -10.12
N GLU A 67 -8.61 -4.41 -10.24
CA GLU A 67 -8.61 -5.85 -9.98
C GLU A 67 -7.57 -6.58 -10.85
N GLN A 68 -7.53 -6.26 -12.14
CA GLN A 68 -6.55 -6.84 -13.07
C GLN A 68 -5.11 -6.50 -12.64
N MET A 69 -4.85 -5.24 -12.29
CA MET A 69 -3.54 -4.77 -11.85
C MET A 69 -3.12 -5.38 -10.52
N ILE A 70 -4.02 -5.54 -9.56
CA ILE A 70 -3.72 -6.15 -8.25
C ILE A 70 -3.28 -7.61 -8.44
N HIS A 71 -4.00 -8.38 -9.24
CA HIS A 71 -3.64 -9.78 -9.50
C HIS A 71 -2.32 -9.90 -10.30
N ALA A 72 -2.07 -8.99 -11.24
CA ALA A 72 -0.87 -9.01 -12.08
C ALA A 72 0.38 -8.52 -11.34
N LEU A 73 0.27 -7.41 -10.60
CA LEU A 73 1.39 -6.69 -10.00
C LEU A 73 1.66 -7.09 -8.55
N LYS A 74 0.65 -7.64 -7.85
CA LYS A 74 0.72 -8.04 -6.43
C LYS A 74 1.37 -6.97 -5.54
N PRO A 75 0.81 -5.74 -5.51
CA PRO A 75 1.38 -4.65 -4.73
C PRO A 75 1.33 -4.95 -3.22
N ASP A 76 2.29 -4.43 -2.48
CA ASP A 76 2.35 -4.52 -1.01
C ASP A 76 1.38 -3.54 -0.33
N LEU A 77 1.11 -2.41 -0.98
CA LEU A 77 0.25 -1.33 -0.49
C LEU A 77 -0.66 -0.80 -1.61
N ILE A 78 -1.90 -0.50 -1.27
CA ILE A 78 -2.90 0.05 -2.19
C ILE A 78 -3.46 1.34 -1.59
N PHE A 79 -3.43 2.43 -2.36
CA PHE A 79 -4.23 3.62 -2.10
C PHE A 79 -5.52 3.48 -2.89
N LEU A 80 -6.65 3.34 -2.20
CA LEU A 80 -7.94 3.05 -2.81
C LEU A 80 -8.95 4.14 -2.45
N ASP A 81 -9.50 4.81 -3.46
CA ASP A 81 -10.73 5.56 -3.28
C ASP A 81 -11.94 4.62 -3.13
N ILE A 82 -12.83 4.99 -2.23
CA ILE A 82 -14.05 4.24 -1.95
C ILE A 82 -15.14 4.62 -2.94
N GLN A 83 -15.25 5.90 -3.30
CA GLN A 83 -16.37 6.46 -4.04
C GLN A 83 -16.08 6.59 -5.54
N MET A 84 -15.84 5.45 -6.19
CA MET A 84 -15.67 5.40 -7.64
C MET A 84 -16.99 5.12 -8.38
N PRO A 85 -17.18 5.68 -9.60
CA PRO A 85 -18.34 5.38 -10.44
C PRO A 85 -18.38 3.90 -10.85
N VAL A 86 -19.59 3.34 -10.95
CA VAL A 86 -19.88 1.98 -11.47
C VAL A 86 -19.38 0.82 -10.60
N TYR A 87 -18.12 0.83 -10.16
CA TYR A 87 -17.51 -0.22 -9.35
C TYR A 87 -16.72 0.42 -8.19
N ASN A 88 -17.32 0.39 -7.00
CA ASN A 88 -16.80 1.10 -5.85
C ASN A 88 -15.66 0.33 -5.14
N GLY A 89 -14.89 1.02 -4.29
CA GLY A 89 -13.74 0.43 -3.61
C GLY A 89 -14.09 -0.72 -2.65
N PHE A 90 -15.29 -0.74 -2.06
CA PHE A 90 -15.69 -1.85 -1.20
C PHE A 90 -15.96 -3.13 -1.98
N GLU A 91 -16.62 -3.01 -3.13
CA GLU A 91 -16.87 -4.16 -4.00
C GLU A 91 -15.57 -4.72 -4.59
N LEU A 92 -14.56 -3.86 -4.81
CA LEU A 92 -13.20 -4.31 -5.15
C LEU A 92 -12.61 -5.16 -4.03
N VAL A 93 -12.54 -4.64 -2.81
CA VAL A 93 -11.97 -5.36 -1.66
C VAL A 93 -12.69 -6.68 -1.37
N ASN A 94 -14.01 -6.73 -1.53
CA ASN A 94 -14.79 -7.96 -1.34
C ASN A 94 -14.50 -9.06 -2.37
N ARG A 95 -13.86 -8.73 -3.50
CA ARG A 95 -13.56 -9.69 -4.58
C ARG A 95 -12.10 -10.17 -4.57
N LEU A 96 -11.22 -9.53 -3.81
CA LEU A 96 -9.81 -9.92 -3.64
C LEU A 96 -9.64 -11.07 -2.65
#